data_AF-A0A6N6NJ75-F1
#
_entry.id   AF-A0A6N6NJ75-F1
#
_cell.length_a   1.000
_cell.length_b   1.000
_cell.length_c   1.000
_cell.angle_alpha   90.00
_cell.angle_beta   90.00
_cell.angle_gamma   90.00
#
_symmetry.space_group_name_H-M   'P 1'
#
loop_
_entity.id
_entity.type
_entity.pdbx_description
1 polymer ?
#
loop_
_entity_poly.entity_id
_entity_poly.type
_entity_poly.pdbx_seq_one_letter_code
_entity_poly.pdbx_strand_id
1 'polypeptide(L)' 'MSKKGCGPDNSAMERFLGRLKIEFFYGRDRNGITLDEFADMLDAYLRWYRDVRLKGDLGYKRPMQHRRDLGLIA' A
#
# COMPACT_ATOMS: atom_id res chain seq x y z
N MET A 1 -25.11 -15.81 3.59
CA MET A 1 -24.71 -14.40 3.75
C MET A 1 -23.45 -14.36 4.61
N SER A 2 -22.31 -13.95 4.02
CA SER A 2 -21.02 -13.94 4.71
C SER A 2 -21.02 -12.88 5.81
N LYS A 3 -20.65 -13.25 7.04
CA LYS A 3 -20.42 -12.29 8.13
C LYS A 3 -19.45 -11.24 7.59
N LYS A 4 -19.81 -9.95 7.62
CA LYS A 4 -18.89 -8.85 7.31
C LYS A 4 -17.60 -9.10 8.10
N GLY A 5 -16.57 -9.54 7.40
CA GLY A 5 -15.27 -9.89 7.96
C GLY A 5 -14.55 -8.62 8.37
N CYS A 6 -14.96 -8.03 9.48
CA CYS A 6 -14.25 -6.93 10.12
C CYS A 6 -13.10 -7.49 10.97
N GLY A 7 -12.27 -8.32 10.35
CA GLY A 7 -11.00 -8.72 10.93
C GLY A 7 -10.01 -7.55 10.80
N PRO A 8 -9.16 -7.30 11.80
CA PRO A 8 -8.18 -6.20 11.76
C PRO A 8 -7.33 -6.21 10.48
N ASP A 9 -7.02 -7.39 9.93
CA ASP A 9 -6.29 -7.55 8.67
C ASP A 9 -7.08 -7.06 7.44
N ASN A 10 -8.39 -7.33 7.38
CA ASN A 10 -9.23 -6.86 6.28
C ASN A 10 -9.31 -5.32 6.29
N SER A 11 -9.50 -4.71 7.45
CA SER A 11 -9.53 -3.25 7.58
C SER A 11 -8.20 -2.59 7.23
N ALA A 12 -7.06 -3.23 7.58
CA ALA A 12 -5.74 -2.74 7.19
C ALA A 12 -5.54 -2.79 5.66
N MET A 13 -5.96 -3.88 5.02
CA MET A 13 -5.90 -4.05 3.57
C MET A 13 -6.86 -3.13 2.83
N GLU A 14 -8.09 -2.96 3.29
CA GLU A 14 -9.06 -2.01 2.72
C GLU A 14 -8.50 -0.59 2.72
N ARG A 15 -7.85 -0.17 3.82
CA ARG A 15 -7.22 1.15 3.92
C ARG A 15 -6.04 1.30 2.96
N PHE A 16 -5.23 0.26 2.79
CA PHE A 16 -4.14 0.26 1.82
C PHE A 16 -4.67 0.37 0.38
N LEU A 17 -5.64 -0.47 0.01
CA LEU A 17 -6.23 -0.50 -1.33
C LEU A 17 -6.97 0.80 -1.65
N GLY A 18 -7.65 1.40 -0.68
CA GLY A 18 -8.28 2.71 -0.84
C GLY A 18 -7.25 3.78 -1.22
N ARG A 19 -6.08 3.79 -0.56
CA ARG A 19 -4.97 4.71 -0.85
C ARG A 19 -4.36 4.43 -2.22
N LEU A 20 -4.11 3.17 -2.54
CA LEU A 20 -3.61 2.77 -3.86
C LEU A 20 -4.53 3.26 -4.99
N LYS A 21 -5.85 3.09 -4.84
CA LYS A 21 -6.82 3.56 -5.85
C LYS A 21 -6.74 5.08 -6.05
N ILE A 22 -6.64 5.86 -4.98
CA ILE A 22 -6.58 7.32 -5.07
C ILE A 22 -5.22 7.80 -5.58
N GLU A 23 -4.13 7.29 -5.04
CA GLU A 23 -2.79 7.82 -5.31
C GLU A 23 -2.18 7.29 -6.61
N PHE A 24 -2.49 6.04 -6.97
CA PHE A 24 -1.92 5.39 -8.16
C PHE A 24 -2.89 5.46 -9.35
N PHE A 25 -4.20 5.23 -9.16
CA PHE A 25 -5.13 5.08 -10.28
C PHE A 25 -5.96 6.34 -10.59
N TYR A 26 -6.42 7.07 -9.58
CA TYR A 26 -7.40 8.14 -9.79
C TYR A 26 -6.83 9.30 -10.62
N GLY A 27 -7.58 9.73 -11.64
CA GLY A 27 -7.21 10.86 -12.51
C GLY A 27 -6.03 10.62 -13.46
N ARG A 28 -5.58 9.36 -13.61
CA ARG A 28 -4.48 8.99 -14.52
C ARG A 28 -5.03 8.28 -15.74
N ASP A 29 -4.80 8.83 -16.93
CA ASP A 29 -4.99 8.07 -18.16
C ASP A 29 -3.93 6.96 -18.23
N ARG A 30 -4.39 5.75 -18.53
CA ARG A 30 -3.58 4.52 -18.57
C ARG A 30 -3.64 3.90 -19.96
N ASN A 31 -4.13 4.63 -20.96
CA ASN A 31 -4.21 4.08 -22.31
C ASN A 31 -2.81 3.98 -22.92
N GLY A 32 -2.56 2.87 -23.61
CA GLY A 32 -1.29 2.64 -24.30
C GLY A 32 -0.14 2.15 -23.43
N ILE A 33 -0.33 1.95 -22.11
CA ILE A 33 0.67 1.26 -21.29
C ILE A 33 0.55 -0.25 -21.47
N THR A 34 1.68 -0.92 -21.53
CA THR A 34 1.76 -2.39 -21.52
C THR A 34 1.54 -2.93 -20.11
N LEU A 35 1.29 -4.24 -20.02
CA LEU A 35 1.16 -4.91 -18.73
C LEU A 35 2.48 -4.88 -17.93
N ASP A 36 3.62 -5.04 -18.59
CA ASP A 36 4.94 -4.96 -17.96
C ASP A 36 5.21 -3.57 -17.38
N GLU A 37 4.96 -2.50 -18.16
CA GLU A 37 5.10 -1.12 -17.66
C GLU A 37 4.16 -0.86 -16.48
N PHE A 38 2.94 -1.38 -16.54
CA PHE A 38 2.01 -1.29 -15.43
C PHE A 38 2.53 -1.99 -14.17
N ALA A 39 3.11 -3.19 -14.32
CA ALA A 39 3.68 -3.96 -13.23
C ALA A 39 4.88 -3.23 -12.60
N ASP A 40 5.78 -2.66 -13.41
CA ASP A 40 6.92 -1.87 -12.94
C ASP A 40 6.49 -0.61 -12.19
N MET A 41 5.49 0.11 -12.71
CA MET A 41 4.92 1.27 -12.03
C MET A 41 4.32 0.89 -10.68
N LEU A 42 3.62 -0.25 -10.62
CA LEU A 42 3.02 -0.74 -9.39
C LEU A 42 4.10 -1.16 -8.39
N ASP A 43 5.13 -1.89 -8.83
CA ASP A 43 6.28 -2.28 -7.99
C ASP A 43 6.98 -1.05 -7.40
N ALA A 44 7.22 -0.03 -8.22
CA ALA A 44 7.79 1.24 -7.77
C ALA A 44 6.92 1.93 -6.70
N TYR A 45 5.60 1.98 -6.91
CA TYR A 45 4.67 2.51 -5.90
C TYR A 45 4.71 1.69 -4.60
N LEU A 46 4.74 0.36 -4.69
CA LEU A 46 4.79 -0.52 -3.52
C LEU A 46 6.09 -0.33 -2.73
N ARG A 47 7.23 -0.23 -3.40
CA ARG A 47 8.54 0.06 -2.76
C ARG A 47 8.53 1.43 -2.09
N TRP A 48 8.02 2.46 -2.76
CA TRP A 48 7.89 3.80 -2.16
C TRP A 48 6.97 3.78 -0.93
N TYR A 49 5.82 3.14 -1.02
CA TYR A 49 4.87 3.02 0.09
C TYR A 49 5.52 2.32 1.28
N ARG A 50 6.29 1.26 1.02
CA ARG A 50 6.98 0.44 2.01
C ARG A 50 8.13 1.17 2.71
N ASP A 51 9.00 1.82 1.94
CA ASP A 51 10.31 2.27 2.41
C ASP A 51 10.43 3.78 2.61
N VAL A 52 9.58 4.58 1.98
CA VAL A 52 9.74 6.03 1.93
C VAL A 52 8.60 6.73 2.64
N ARG A 53 7.36 6.27 2.43
CA ARG A 53 6.17 6.92 2.99
C ARG A 53 6.20 6.98 4.52
N LEU A 54 5.97 8.16 5.09
CA LEU A 54 5.73 8.32 6.53
C LEU A 54 4.24 8.14 6.85
N LYS A 55 3.94 7.41 7.92
CA LYS A 55 2.55 7.16 8.36
C LYS A 55 2.36 7.71 9.77
N GLY A 56 1.46 8.69 9.93
CA GLY A 56 1.19 9.35 11.21
C GLY A 56 0.82 8.37 12.32
N ASP A 57 -0.06 7.40 12.02
CA ASP A 57 -0.46 6.37 12.99
C ASP A 57 0.68 5.43 13.44
N LEU A 58 1.82 5.45 12.74
CA LEU A 58 3.04 4.72 13.11
C LEU A 58 4.06 5.63 13.81
N GLY A 59 3.65 6.77 14.36
CA GLY A 59 4.55 7.76 14.93
C GLY A 59 5.45 8.40 13.87
N TYR A 60 4.88 8.67 12.68
CA TYR A 60 5.60 9.20 11.52
C TYR A 60 6.77 8.32 11.05
N LYS A 61 6.68 7.00 11.28
CA LYS A 61 7.66 6.03 10.76
C LYS A 61 7.26 5.53 9.38
N ARG A 62 8.27 5.03 8.66
CA ARG A 62 8.10 4.24 7.43
C ARG A 62 7.50 2.87 7.78
N PRO A 63 6.63 2.27 6.96
CA PRO A 63 6.07 0.94 7.25
C PRO A 63 7.14 -0.12 7.52
N MET A 64 8.22 -0.18 6.73
CA MET A 64 9.31 -1.12 7.01
C MET A 64 10.06 -0.81 8.29
N GLN A 65 10.31 0.47 8.58
CA GLN A 65 10.96 0.85 9.82
C GLN A 65 10.13 0.40 11.02
N HIS A 66 8.81 0.62 10.98
CA HIS A 66 7.91 0.18 12.03
C HIS A 66 7.92 -1.35 12.21
N ARG A 67 7.94 -2.12 11.11
CA ARG A 67 8.02 -3.59 11.18
C ARG A 67 9.36 -4.07 11.76
N ARG A 68 10.47 -3.40 11.43
CA ARG A 68 11.79 -3.67 12.02
C ARG A 68 11.82 -3.38 13.52
N ASP A 69 11.26 -2.24 13.93
CA ASP A 69 11.19 -1.86 15.35
C ASP A 69 10.37 -2.85 16.18
N LEU A 70 9.38 -3.51 15.56
CA LEU A 70 8.59 -4.57 16.18
C LEU A 70 9.27 -5.96 16.16
N GLY A 71 10.46 -6.09 15.56
CA GLY A 71 11.14 -7.38 15.41
C GLY A 71 10.44 -8.36 14.47
N LEU A 72 9.53 -7.88 13.61
CA LEU A 72 8.74 -8.71 12.69
C LEU A 72 9.46 -9.00 11.37
N ILE A 73 10.65 -8.44 11.19
CA ILE A 73 11.50 -8.60 10.01
C ILE A 73 12.92 -8.84 10.53
N ALA A 74 13.50 -9.97 10.13
CA ALA A 74 14.90 -10.32 10.37
C ALA A 74 15.85 -9.47 9.50
#